data_AF-A0A1H9NC49-F1
#
_entry.id   AF-A0A1H9NC49-F1
#
_cell.length_a   1.000
_cell.length_b   1.000
_cell.length_c   1.000
_cell.angle_alpha   90.00
_cell.angle_beta   90.00
_cell.angle_gamma   90.00
#
_symmetry.space_group_name_H-M   'P 1'
#
loop_
_entity.id
_entity.type
_entity.pdbx_description
1 polymer ?
#
loop_
_entity_poly.entity_id
_entity_poly.type
_entity_poly.pdbx_seq_one_letter_code
_entity_poly.pdbx_strand_id
1 'polypeptide(L)'
;MTTDFELFKFELDKLYDKLDGTATFATLEGQVEMKIIGDSLGNLKADCMVMDNAGFGNKLEFKIAFDQTKIPKIINQLEKIMSKFPKSGDLD
;
A
#
# COMPACT_ATOMS: atom_id res chain seq x y z
N MET A 1 6.18 10.92 0.12
CA MET A 1 6.28 11.54 -1.22
C MET A 1 5.27 10.90 -2.16
N THR A 2 4.91 11.49 -3.30
CA THR A 2 3.98 10.80 -4.23
C THR A 2 4.59 9.59 -4.91
N THR A 3 5.92 9.51 -4.96
CA THR A 3 6.67 8.34 -5.44
C THR A 3 6.34 7.06 -4.65
N ASP A 4 6.06 7.17 -3.35
CA ASP A 4 5.62 6.04 -2.51
C ASP A 4 4.31 5.43 -3.04
N PHE A 5 3.38 6.27 -3.55
CA PHE A 5 2.14 5.80 -4.15
C PHE A 5 2.36 5.16 -5.53
N GLU A 6 3.32 5.64 -6.32
CA GLU A 6 3.65 5.06 -7.63
C GLU A 6 4.27 3.68 -7.47
N LEU A 7 5.23 3.53 -6.55
CA LEU A 7 5.85 2.26 -6.24
C LEU A 7 4.81 1.26 -5.72
N PHE A 8 3.97 1.69 -4.78
CA PHE A 8 2.93 0.83 -4.23
C PHE A 8 1.88 0.42 -5.28
N LYS A 9 1.47 1.34 -6.17
CA LYS A 9 0.59 0.99 -7.29
C LYS A 9 1.23 -0.07 -8.17
N PHE A 10 2.51 0.09 -8.53
CA PHE A 10 3.23 -0.87 -9.36
C PHE A 10 3.31 -2.26 -8.72
N GLU A 11 3.53 -2.33 -7.40
CA GLU A 11 3.51 -3.59 -6.68
C GLU A 11 2.11 -4.20 -6.58
N LEU A 12 1.07 -3.38 -6.40
CA LEU A 12 -0.32 -3.83 -6.45
C LEU A 12 -0.74 -4.36 -7.82
N ASP A 13 -0.30 -3.74 -8.90
CA ASP A 13 -0.54 -4.21 -10.27
C ASP A 13 0.07 -5.62 -10.45
N LYS A 14 1.33 -5.81 -10.03
CA LYS A 14 2.00 -7.12 -10.04
C LYS A 14 1.29 -8.15 -9.18
N LEU A 15 0.85 -7.74 -7.99
CA LEU A 15 0.14 -8.61 -7.06
C LEU A 15 -1.22 -9.02 -7.62
N TYR A 16 -1.91 -8.12 -8.33
CA TYR A 16 -3.17 -8.43 -9.00
C TYR A 16 -2.99 -9.44 -10.14
N ASP A 17 -1.94 -9.26 -10.95
CA ASP A 17 -1.66 -10.14 -12.09
C ASP A 17 -1.31 -11.57 -11.66
N LYS A 18 -0.59 -11.73 -10.54
CA LYS A 18 -0.11 -13.04 -10.06
C LYS A 18 -0.94 -13.63 -8.93
N LEU A 19 -1.69 -12.79 -8.21
CA LEU A 19 -2.35 -13.11 -6.93
C LEU A 19 -1.40 -13.64 -5.85
N ASP A 20 -0.09 -13.53 -6.08
CA ASP A 20 0.99 -14.06 -5.25
C ASP A 20 2.11 -13.03 -5.19
N GLY A 21 2.80 -13.01 -4.05
CA GLY A 21 3.83 -12.03 -3.72
C GLY A 21 3.38 -11.00 -2.69
N THR A 22 4.04 -9.85 -2.69
CA THR A 22 3.87 -8.81 -1.68
C THR A 22 3.84 -7.42 -2.32
N ALA A 23 2.95 -6.56 -1.82
CA ALA A 23 2.98 -5.12 -2.07
C ALA A 23 3.13 -4.37 -0.74
N THR A 24 4.07 -3.45 -0.67
CA THR A 24 4.43 -2.69 0.53
C THR A 24 4.20 -1.21 0.30
N PHE A 25 3.47 -0.59 1.22
CA PHE A 25 3.39 0.85 1.32
C PHE A 25 4.01 1.28 2.64
N ALA A 26 5.00 2.16 2.58
CA ALA A 26 5.60 2.76 3.75
C ALA A 26 5.81 4.25 3.50
N THR A 27 5.35 5.08 4.42
CA THR A 27 5.68 6.51 4.41
C THR A 27 7.12 6.71 4.87
N LEU A 28 7.82 7.72 4.33
CA LEU A 28 9.18 8.08 4.71
C LEU A 28 9.36 8.27 6.22
N GLU A 29 8.38 8.91 6.86
CA GLU A 29 8.38 9.20 8.30
C GLU A 29 7.97 7.99 9.17
N GLY A 30 7.63 6.84 8.55
CA GLY A 30 7.23 5.62 9.25
C GLY A 30 5.89 5.70 9.99
N GLN A 31 5.04 6.67 9.65
CA GLN A 31 3.73 6.82 10.28
C GLN A 31 2.71 5.80 9.79
N VAL A 32 2.85 5.33 8.55
CA VAL A 32 1.99 4.32 7.96
C VAL A 32 2.88 3.29 7.27
N GLU A 33 2.70 2.03 7.66
CA GLU A 33 3.27 0.87 6.99
C GLU A 33 2.16 -0.14 6.74
N MET A 34 2.11 -0.67 5.52
CA MET A 34 1.17 -1.70 5.11
C MET A 34 1.88 -2.70 4.22
N LYS A 35 1.73 -3.98 4.54
CA LYS A 35 2.23 -5.09 3.74
C LYS A 35 1.08 -5.99 3.33
N ILE A 36 0.76 -5.99 2.05
CA ILE A 36 -0.26 -6.85 1.45
C ILE A 36 0.41 -8.10 0.89
N ILE A 37 -0.10 -9.27 1.26
CA ILE A 37 0.45 -10.57 0.87
C ILE A 37 -0.66 -11.37 0.19
N GLY A 38 -0.40 -11.86 -1.02
CA GLY A 38 -1.28 -12.78 -1.75
C GLY A 38 -0.89 -14.23 -1.54
N ASP A 39 -1.84 -15.15 -1.74
CA ASP A 39 -1.64 -16.60 -1.55
C ASP A 39 -1.79 -17.42 -2.84
N SER A 40 -1.78 -16.80 -4.01
CA SER A 40 -2.09 -17.34 -5.35
C SER A 40 -3.55 -17.80 -5.59
N LEU A 41 -4.37 -17.91 -4.53
CA LEU A 41 -5.77 -18.34 -4.62
C LEU A 41 -6.75 -17.15 -4.63
N GLY A 42 -6.23 -15.93 -4.61
CA GLY A 42 -7.00 -14.70 -4.58
C GLY A 42 -7.33 -14.20 -3.17
N ASN A 43 -6.89 -14.89 -2.11
CA ASN A 43 -7.00 -14.36 -0.76
C ASN A 43 -5.81 -13.44 -0.48
N LEU A 44 -6.09 -12.31 0.16
CA LEU A 44 -5.09 -11.33 0.54
C LEU A 44 -5.17 -11.02 2.02
N LYS A 45 -4.00 -10.78 2.60
CA LYS A 45 -3.85 -10.27 3.97
C LYS A 45 -3.02 -9.01 3.95
N ALA A 46 -3.49 -7.96 4.60
CA ALA A 46 -2.71 -6.76 4.89
C ALA A 46 -2.30 -6.79 6.36
N ASP A 47 -1.00 -6.78 6.62
CA ASP A 47 -0.44 -6.43 7.92
C ASP A 47 -0.21 -4.92 7.94
N CYS A 48 -0.83 -4.22 8.88
CA CYS A 48 -0.85 -2.77 8.94
C CYS A 48 -0.28 -2.25 10.26
N MET A 49 0.43 -1.14 10.17
CA MET A 49 0.93 -0.39 11.30
C MET A 49 0.69 1.09 11.05
N VAL A 50 0.09 1.78 12.01
CA VAL A 50 -0.09 3.22 11.98
C VAL A 50 0.36 3.85 13.28
N MET A 51 0.95 5.05 13.19
CA MET A 51 1.33 5.87 14.34
C MET A 51 0.63 7.22 14.30
N ASP A 52 0.22 7.73 15.47
CA ASP A 52 -0.36 9.08 15.55
C ASP A 52 0.69 10.19 15.31
N ASN A 53 1.91 10.00 15.81
CA ASN A 53 3.07 10.87 15.62
C ASN A 53 4.27 10.01 15.22
N ALA A 54 4.98 10.42 14.17
CA ALA A 54 6.16 9.72 13.69
C ALA A 54 7.20 9.57 14.82
N GLY A 55 7.67 8.33 15.05
CA GLY A 55 8.79 8.04 15.95
C GLY A 55 8.49 8.00 17.46
N PHE A 56 7.49 8.72 17.97
CA PHE A 56 7.22 8.78 19.43
C PHE A 56 5.73 8.65 19.82
N GLY A 57 4.87 8.48 18.82
CA GLY A 57 3.43 8.38 19.00
C GLY A 57 2.92 7.03 19.50
N ASN A 58 1.60 6.95 19.70
CA ASN A 58 0.92 5.67 19.89
C ASN A 58 0.95 4.88 18.59
N LYS A 59 1.27 3.58 18.71
CA LYS A 59 1.32 2.62 17.60
C LYS A 59 0.09 1.72 17.63
N LEU A 60 -0.61 1.59 16.51
CA LEU A 60 -1.67 0.62 16.31
C LEU A 60 -1.25 -0.37 15.22
N GLU A 61 -1.20 -1.65 15.58
CA GLU A 61 -0.97 -2.75 14.65
C GLU A 61 -2.25 -3.56 14.47
N PHE A 62 -2.58 -3.89 13.23
CA PHE A 62 -3.80 -4.63 12.90
C PHE A 62 -3.66 -5.38 11.59
N LYS A 63 -4.58 -6.32 11.36
CA LYS A 63 -4.60 -7.14 10.15
C LYS A 63 -5.95 -7.03 9.45
N ILE A 64 -5.94 -6.95 8.13
CA ILE A 64 -7.14 -6.98 7.30
C ILE A 64 -7.06 -8.19 6.37
N ALA A 65 -8.13 -8.99 6.31
CA ALA A 65 -8.29 -10.01 5.30
C ALA A 65 -9.30 -9.56 4.24
N PHE A 66 -8.97 -9.74 2.96
CA PHE A 66 -9.82 -9.38 1.83
C PHE A 66 -9.46 -10.23 0.60
N ASP A 67 -10.15 -10.00 -0.52
CA ASP A 67 -9.96 -10.76 -1.76
C ASP A 67 -9.55 -9.86 -2.93
N GLN A 68 -9.16 -10.49 -4.04
CA GLN A 68 -8.66 -9.83 -5.24
C GLN A 68 -9.64 -8.83 -5.86
N THR A 69 -10.94 -8.95 -5.57
CA THR A 69 -11.95 -8.02 -6.10
C THR A 69 -11.76 -6.59 -5.59
N LYS A 70 -11.03 -6.40 -4.48
CA LYS A 70 -10.73 -5.06 -3.93
C LYS A 70 -9.56 -4.37 -4.62
N ILE A 71 -8.61 -5.11 -5.20
CA ILE A 71 -7.37 -4.54 -5.74
C ILE A 71 -7.63 -3.51 -6.86
N PRO A 72 -8.47 -3.77 -7.87
CA PRO A 72 -8.74 -2.79 -8.92
C PRO A 72 -9.31 -1.47 -8.40
N LYS A 73 -10.14 -1.55 -7.34
CA LYS A 73 -10.71 -0.36 -6.70
C LYS A 73 -9.62 0.47 -5.99
N ILE A 74 -8.68 -0.20 -5.31
CA ILE A 74 -7.56 0.46 -4.62
C ILE A 74 -6.64 1.15 -5.64
N ILE A 75 -6.29 0.47 -6.73
CA ILE A 75 -5.47 1.04 -7.81
C ILE A 75 -6.11 2.30 -8.40
N ASN A 76 -7.42 2.26 -8.71
CA ASN A 76 -8.15 3.43 -9.22
C ASN A 76 -8.20 4.58 -8.19
N GLN A 77 -8.23 4.29 -6.89
CA GLN A 77 -8.15 5.32 -5.86
C GLN A 77 -6.76 5.98 -5.83
N LEU A 78 -5.69 5.19 -5.95
CA LEU A 78 -4.32 5.71 -6.05
C LEU A 78 -4.14 6.60 -7.27
N GLU A 79 -4.64 6.19 -8.44
CA GLU A 79 -4.58 6.99 -9.67
C GLU A 79 -5.27 8.35 -9.51
N LYS A 80 -6.47 8.37 -8.90
CA LYS A 80 -7.18 9.62 -8.62
C LYS A 80 -6.39 10.55 -7.70
N ILE A 81 -5.76 10.02 -6.66
CA ILE A 81 -4.90 10.80 -5.76
C ILE A 81 -3.72 11.38 -6.55
N MET A 82 -2.99 10.55 -7.28
CA MET A 82 -1.82 10.96 -8.05
C MET A 82 -2.14 11.93 -9.21
N SER A 83 -3.36 11.89 -9.76
CA SER A 83 -3.81 12.87 -10.77
C SER A 83 -4.15 14.24 -10.17
N LYS A 84 -4.48 14.30 -8.87
CA LYS A 84 -4.97 15.50 -8.20
C LYS A 84 -3.87 16.28 -7.49
N PHE A 85 -2.82 15.60 -7.05
CA PHE A 85 -1.70 16.20 -6.34
C PHE A 85 -0.44 16.17 -7.20
N PRO A 86 0.36 17.25 -7.21
CA PRO A 86 1.60 17.29 -7.98
C PRO A 86 2.56 16.21 -7.50
N LYS A 87 3.27 15.60 -8.46
CA LYS A 87 4.30 14.61 -8.14
C LYS A 87 5.51 15.31 -7.53
N SER A 88 5.90 14.88 -6.34
CA SER A 88 7.12 15.29 -5.64
C SER A 88 7.82 14.09 -5.01
N GLY A 89 9.15 14.11 -5.06
CA GLY A 89 10.05 13.04 -4.62
C GLY A 89 10.82 12.38 -5.75
N ASP A 90 12.03 11.90 -5.43
CA ASP A 90 12.90 11.17 -6.37
C ASP A 90 12.79 9.66 -6.12
N LEU A 91 12.79 8.88 -7.20
CA LEU A 91 12.91 7.42 -7.20
C LEU A 91 14.41 7.09 -7.32
N ASP A 92 15.19 7.37 -6.28
CA ASP A 92 16.59 6.93 -6.22
C ASP A 92 16.71 5.43 -5.87
#